data_AF-A0A9P0ZZT8-F1
#
_entry.id   AF-A0A9P0ZZT8-F1
#
_cell.length_a   1.000
_cell.length_b   1.000
_cell.length_c   1.000
_cell.angle_alpha   90.00
_cell.angle_beta   90.00
_cell.angle_gamma   90.00
#
_symmetry.space_group_name_H-M   'P 1'
#
loop_
_entity.id
_entity.type
_entity.pdbx_description
1 polymer ?
#
loop_
_entity_poly.entity_id
_entity_poly.type
_entity_poly.pdbx_seq_one_letter_code
_entity_poly.pdbx_strand_id
1 'polypeptide(L)'
;MLFTALRCNISGRLVTTYTFNPVKRLSSSPTSIHYPQIPNQWSGLQSWRHGTLNHDRFWGPNGPRVEPLLPESSGEESFGSCPVDSGSSLAEIGAVVLSTPDPLKKSMLSHLGYCRWRENALSIGVFEPPTKPARPSMPKLVSPKEIPSHKQLGLPLNAYMLHNLAHVELNAIDLAWDTVVRFSPYHELLGDGFFADFAHVADDESRHFAWCSQRLAELGFR
;
A
#
# COMPACT_ATOMS: atom_id res chain seq x y z
N MET A 1 -4.89 -2.49 -17.65
CA MET A 1 -6.27 -2.39 -18.19
C MET A 1 -7.12 -1.46 -17.28
N LEU A 2 -8.17 -0.75 -17.78
CA LEU A 2 -8.73 0.54 -17.28
C LEU A 2 -9.58 0.34 -16.03
N PHE A 3 -9.67 1.41 -15.24
CA PHE A 3 -10.94 2.15 -15.20
C PHE A 3 -10.74 3.62 -15.60
N THR A 4 -11.52 4.16 -16.55
CA THR A 4 -11.75 5.60 -16.75
C THR A 4 -13.01 5.81 -17.59
N ALA A 5 -14.05 6.42 -16.99
CA ALA A 5 -15.15 7.07 -17.71
C ALA A 5 -15.93 8.01 -16.77
N LEU A 6 -15.27 9.05 -16.24
CA LEU A 6 -15.99 10.21 -15.68
C LEU A 6 -16.55 11.04 -16.86
N ARG A 7 -17.87 11.10 -17.01
CA ARG A 7 -18.53 12.12 -17.84
C ARG A 7 -18.98 13.27 -16.95
N CYS A 8 -18.15 14.31 -16.86
CA CYS A 8 -18.62 15.61 -16.39
C CYS A 8 -19.52 16.21 -17.48
N ASN A 9 -20.71 16.69 -17.11
CA ASN A 9 -21.59 17.45 -17.99
C ASN A 9 -22.00 18.73 -17.27
N ILE A 10 -21.29 19.82 -17.54
CA ILE A 10 -21.48 21.10 -16.85
C ILE A 10 -22.69 21.82 -17.48
N SER A 11 -23.79 21.89 -16.73
CA SER A 11 -24.86 22.85 -16.98
C SER A 11 -25.13 23.61 -15.67
N GLY A 12 -25.01 24.94 -15.71
CA GLY A 12 -24.80 25.75 -14.51
C GLY A 12 -26.05 25.98 -13.67
N ARG A 13 -25.87 25.96 -12.34
CA ARG A 13 -26.72 26.67 -11.35
C ARG A 13 -25.83 27.35 -10.31
N LEU A 14 -26.42 28.30 -9.59
CA LEU A 14 -25.69 29.35 -8.85
C LEU A 14 -24.76 28.81 -7.77
N VAL A 15 -23.66 29.55 -7.55
CA VAL A 15 -22.76 29.37 -6.41
C VAL A 15 -23.45 29.86 -5.13
N THR A 16 -23.85 28.93 -4.27
CA THR A 16 -24.20 29.25 -2.88
C THR A 16 -22.92 29.37 -2.06
N THR A 17 -22.57 30.58 -1.63
CA THR A 17 -21.40 30.83 -0.78
C THR A 17 -21.63 30.28 0.63
N TYR A 18 -21.11 29.09 0.91
CA TYR A 18 -21.06 28.55 2.27
C TYR A 18 -20.00 29.28 3.10
N THR A 19 -20.44 30.24 3.90
CA THR A 19 -19.60 30.87 4.94
C THR A 19 -19.31 29.85 6.03
N PHE A 20 -18.10 29.29 6.04
CA PHE A 20 -17.62 28.46 7.15
C PHE A 20 -17.53 29.33 8.42
N ASN A 21 -18.42 29.10 9.37
CA ASN A 21 -18.28 29.70 10.70
C ASN A 21 -17.06 29.07 11.40
N PRO A 22 -16.17 29.86 12.00
CA PRO A 22 -15.04 29.32 12.75
C PRO A 22 -15.55 28.52 13.95
N VAL A 23 -15.16 27.24 14.03
CA VAL A 23 -15.47 26.38 15.16
C VAL A 23 -14.88 27.02 16.41
N LYS A 24 -15.74 27.34 17.40
CA LYS A 24 -15.28 27.87 18.69
C LYS A 24 -14.31 26.86 19.31
N ARG A 25 -13.11 27.32 19.67
CA ARG A 25 -12.05 26.48 20.25
C ARG A 25 -12.56 25.87 21.56
N LEU A 26 -12.98 24.60 21.49
CA LEU A 26 -13.48 23.86 22.65
C LEU A 26 -12.37 23.68 23.68
N SER A 27 -12.71 23.81 24.96
CA SER A 27 -11.78 23.70 26.07
C SER A 27 -11.25 22.27 26.20
N SER A 28 -9.93 22.16 26.38
CA SER A 28 -9.23 20.88 26.53
C SER A 28 -9.65 20.14 27.81
N SER A 29 -10.42 19.07 27.64
CA SER A 29 -10.60 17.99 28.62
C SER A 29 -10.28 16.67 27.94
N PRO A 30 -9.47 15.77 28.54
CA PRO A 30 -9.10 14.49 27.94
C PRO A 30 -10.26 13.49 28.07
N THR A 31 -11.31 13.66 27.26
CA THR A 31 -12.31 12.63 27.05
C THR A 31 -11.71 11.52 26.20
N SER A 32 -11.12 10.52 26.85
CA SER A 32 -10.71 9.27 26.19
C SER A 32 -11.88 8.74 25.37
N ILE A 33 -11.70 8.61 24.06
CA ILE A 33 -12.70 8.02 23.17
C ILE A 33 -12.75 6.54 23.54
N HIS A 34 -13.72 6.17 24.38
CA HIS A 34 -13.93 4.80 24.78
C HIS A 34 -14.56 4.05 23.59
N TYR A 35 -13.70 3.52 22.72
CA TYR A 35 -14.13 2.57 21.69
C TYR A 35 -14.97 1.48 22.37
N PRO A 36 -16.18 1.18 21.87
CA PRO A 36 -16.96 0.07 22.39
C PRO A 36 -16.17 -1.23 22.18
N GLN A 37 -16.18 -2.12 23.17
CA GLN A 37 -15.55 -3.43 23.05
C GLN A 37 -16.20 -4.17 21.88
N ILE A 38 -15.46 -4.32 20.77
CA ILE A 38 -15.99 -4.86 19.52
C ILE A 38 -16.35 -6.35 19.76
N PRO A 39 -17.64 -6.72 19.70
CA PRO A 39 -18.03 -8.11 19.90
C PRO A 39 -17.43 -8.97 18.80
N ASN A 40 -16.87 -10.13 19.18
CA ASN A 40 -16.19 -11.06 18.26
C ASN A 40 -14.92 -10.48 17.59
N GLN A 41 -14.11 -9.71 18.32
CA GLN A 41 -12.73 -9.38 17.88
C GLN A 41 -11.97 -10.67 17.54
N TRP A 42 -11.29 -10.69 16.39
CA TRP A 42 -10.51 -11.84 15.93
C TRP A 42 -9.41 -12.20 16.93
N SER A 43 -9.40 -13.44 17.40
CA SER A 43 -8.44 -13.94 18.40
C SER A 43 -6.99 -13.87 17.94
N GLY A 44 -6.74 -13.91 16.63
CA GLY A 44 -5.40 -13.74 16.06
C GLY A 44 -4.92 -12.28 15.99
N LEU A 45 -5.79 -11.28 16.17
CA LEU A 45 -5.47 -9.86 15.91
C LEU A 45 -4.27 -9.37 16.71
N GLN A 46 -4.21 -9.70 18.00
CA GLN A 46 -3.09 -9.28 18.85
C GLN A 46 -1.81 -10.06 18.51
N SER A 47 -1.91 -11.32 18.09
CA SER A 47 -0.75 -12.11 17.63
C SER A 47 -0.17 -11.55 16.32
N TRP A 48 -1.04 -11.15 15.39
CA TRP A 48 -0.66 -10.50 14.13
C TRP A 48 -0.03 -9.12 14.40
N ARG A 49 -0.68 -8.23 15.17
CA ARG A 49 -0.13 -6.90 15.51
C ARG A 49 1.25 -6.93 16.18
N HIS A 50 1.47 -7.88 17.08
CA HIS A 50 2.74 -8.01 17.82
C HIS A 50 3.71 -9.01 17.16
N GLY A 51 3.41 -9.50 15.95
CA GLY A 51 4.26 -10.42 15.21
C GLY A 51 5.61 -9.79 14.84
N THR A 52 6.67 -10.60 14.77
CA THR A 52 7.97 -10.19 14.24
C THR A 52 7.82 -9.68 12.80
N LEU A 53 8.74 -8.84 12.34
CA LEU A 53 8.77 -8.45 10.92
C LEU A 53 8.92 -9.72 10.07
N ASN A 54 8.00 -9.91 9.12
CA ASN A 54 8.08 -11.04 8.21
C ASN A 54 9.05 -10.68 7.08
N HIS A 55 10.19 -11.34 7.00
CA HIS A 55 11.17 -11.10 5.94
C HIS A 55 11.08 -12.12 4.79
N ASP A 56 10.01 -12.92 4.70
CA ASP A 56 9.87 -14.01 3.74
C ASP A 56 9.48 -13.53 2.33
N ARG A 57 10.31 -12.66 1.74
CA ARG A 57 10.03 -12.00 0.46
C ARG A 57 10.20 -12.91 -0.76
N PHE A 58 10.73 -14.12 -0.59
CA PHE A 58 10.98 -15.10 -1.65
C PHE A 58 10.24 -16.44 -1.39
N TRP A 59 9.64 -17.04 -2.42
CA TRP A 59 9.05 -18.37 -2.32
C TRP A 59 10.08 -19.46 -2.67
N GLY A 60 10.60 -20.15 -1.65
CA GLY A 60 11.55 -21.25 -1.82
C GLY A 60 10.91 -22.60 -2.20
N PRO A 61 11.72 -23.64 -2.44
CA PRO A 61 11.22 -24.98 -2.82
C PRO A 61 10.34 -25.63 -1.75
N ASN A 62 10.48 -25.21 -0.49
CA ASN A 62 9.73 -25.73 0.67
C ASN A 62 8.71 -24.70 1.21
N GLY A 63 8.40 -23.63 0.47
CA GLY A 63 7.56 -22.51 0.92
C GLY A 63 8.33 -21.20 1.12
N PRO A 64 7.70 -20.18 1.74
CA PRO A 64 8.30 -18.87 1.96
C PRO A 64 9.65 -18.92 2.70
N ARG A 65 10.53 -17.96 2.37
CA ARG A 65 11.82 -17.72 3.02
C ARG A 65 12.31 -16.30 2.77
N VAL A 66 13.27 -15.87 3.58
CA VAL A 66 14.09 -14.67 3.30
C VAL A 66 14.76 -14.79 1.93
N GLU A 67 14.91 -13.67 1.24
CA GLU A 67 15.62 -13.61 -0.05
C GLU A 67 17.06 -14.12 0.12
N PRO A 68 17.57 -14.99 -0.77
CA PRO A 68 18.94 -15.50 -0.65
C PRO A 68 19.94 -14.37 -0.79
N LEU A 69 20.79 -14.18 0.23
CA LEU A 69 21.97 -13.33 0.12
C LEU A 69 22.80 -13.82 -1.06
N LEU A 70 22.99 -12.96 -2.07
CA LEU A 70 23.97 -13.20 -3.12
C LEU A 70 25.36 -13.26 -2.47
N PRO A 71 26.24 -14.19 -2.87
CA PRO A 71 27.62 -14.18 -2.41
C PRO A 71 28.26 -12.85 -2.81
N GLU A 72 29.02 -12.23 -1.91
CA GLU A 72 29.58 -10.88 -2.06
C GLU A 72 30.46 -10.74 -3.31
N SER A 73 29.84 -10.37 -4.44
CA SER A 73 30.54 -10.04 -5.67
C SER A 73 31.15 -8.66 -5.50
N SER A 74 32.48 -8.59 -5.41
CA SER A 74 33.22 -7.35 -5.14
C SER A 74 32.91 -6.25 -6.17
N GLY A 75 32.02 -5.34 -5.78
CA GLY A 75 31.58 -4.21 -6.58
C GLY A 75 30.64 -3.35 -5.75
N GLU A 76 31.09 -2.16 -5.37
CA GLU A 76 30.26 -1.14 -4.74
C GLU A 76 29.31 -0.53 -5.79
N GLU A 77 28.28 -1.28 -6.21
CA GLU A 77 27.08 -0.63 -6.74
C GLU A 77 26.47 0.17 -5.61
N SER A 78 26.73 1.48 -5.60
CA SER A 78 26.18 2.38 -4.60
C SER A 78 24.66 2.42 -4.75
N PHE A 79 23.96 1.64 -3.92
CA PHE A 79 22.53 1.75 -3.73
C PHE A 79 22.20 3.20 -3.37
N GLY A 80 21.71 3.97 -4.36
CA GLY A 80 21.25 5.33 -4.13
C GLY A 80 20.19 5.29 -3.04
N SER A 81 20.40 6.08 -1.97
CA SER A 81 19.66 6.02 -0.71
C SER A 81 18.18 5.72 -0.93
N CYS A 82 17.64 4.71 -0.25
CA CYS A 82 16.29 4.26 -0.50
C CYS A 82 15.33 5.43 -0.25
N PRO A 83 14.36 5.75 -1.14
CA PRO A 83 13.51 6.93 -0.96
C PRO A 83 12.76 6.98 0.39
N VAL A 84 12.50 5.82 1.02
CA VAL A 84 11.93 5.75 2.37
C VAL A 84 12.95 6.03 3.50
N ASP A 85 14.26 5.98 3.24
CA ASP A 85 15.32 6.25 4.23
C ASP A 85 15.39 7.72 4.66
N SER A 86 14.77 8.61 3.87
CA SER A 86 14.57 10.02 4.21
C SER A 86 13.25 10.28 4.95
N GLY A 87 12.32 9.32 4.96
CA GLY A 87 11.00 9.47 5.56
C GLY A 87 11.07 9.59 7.08
N SER A 88 10.51 10.67 7.62
CA SER A 88 10.50 11.04 9.04
C SER A 88 9.21 10.62 9.76
N SER A 89 8.19 10.18 9.01
CA SER A 89 6.90 9.73 9.55
C SER A 89 6.24 8.67 8.67
N LEU A 90 5.27 7.94 9.21
CA LEU A 90 4.54 6.90 8.47
C LEU A 90 3.77 7.47 7.27
N ALA A 91 3.16 8.64 7.42
CA ALA A 91 2.42 9.32 6.35
C ALA A 91 3.35 9.76 5.20
N GLU A 92 4.55 10.22 5.50
CA GLU A 92 5.57 10.56 4.48
C GLU A 92 6.08 9.31 3.75
N ILE A 93 6.38 8.24 4.49
CA ILE A 93 6.74 6.93 3.92
C ILE A 93 5.64 6.43 2.98
N GLY A 94 4.39 6.48 3.41
CA GLY A 94 3.25 6.10 2.56
C GLY A 94 3.14 6.95 1.29
N ALA A 95 3.39 8.26 1.38
CA ALA A 95 3.35 9.15 0.22
C ALA A 95 4.47 8.81 -0.81
N VAL A 96 5.65 8.39 -0.34
CA VAL A 96 6.74 7.88 -1.20
C VAL A 96 6.35 6.58 -1.89
N VAL A 97 5.75 5.62 -1.17
CA VAL A 97 5.28 4.34 -1.75
C VAL A 97 4.17 4.59 -2.78
N LEU A 98 3.17 5.41 -2.44
CA LEU A 98 2.09 5.81 -3.36
C LEU A 98 2.60 6.54 -4.60
N SER A 99 3.68 7.32 -4.48
CA SER A 99 4.29 8.06 -5.60
C SER A 99 5.18 7.19 -6.50
N THR A 100 5.47 5.95 -6.12
CA THR A 100 6.31 5.02 -6.89
C THR A 100 5.51 4.35 -8.02
N PRO A 101 5.87 4.55 -9.31
CA PRO A 101 5.09 4.00 -10.42
C PRO A 101 5.43 2.54 -10.75
N ASP A 102 6.63 2.07 -10.45
CA ASP A 102 7.05 0.69 -10.71
C ASP A 102 6.50 -0.25 -9.61
N PRO A 103 5.85 -1.38 -9.97
CA PRO A 103 5.14 -2.19 -8.99
C PRO A 103 6.07 -3.05 -8.11
N LEU A 104 7.22 -3.50 -8.64
CA LEU A 104 8.21 -4.24 -7.86
C LEU A 104 8.90 -3.32 -6.85
N LYS A 105 9.30 -2.13 -7.29
CA LYS A 105 9.83 -1.09 -6.39
C LYS A 105 8.79 -0.63 -5.38
N LYS A 106 7.51 -0.53 -5.74
CA LYS A 106 6.44 -0.20 -4.79
C LYS A 106 6.30 -1.27 -3.70
N SER A 107 6.29 -2.56 -4.05
CA SER A 107 6.28 -3.67 -3.08
C SER A 107 7.51 -3.61 -2.16
N MET A 108 8.72 -3.45 -2.74
CA MET A 108 9.97 -3.33 -1.97
C MET A 108 9.94 -2.13 -0.99
N LEU A 109 9.50 -0.95 -1.45
CA LEU A 109 9.41 0.26 -0.61
C LEU A 109 8.29 0.16 0.44
N SER A 110 7.23 -0.60 0.17
CA SER A 110 6.19 -0.92 1.17
C SER A 110 6.81 -1.67 2.35
N HIS A 111 7.58 -2.73 2.06
CA HIS A 111 8.27 -3.53 3.08
C HIS A 111 9.29 -2.69 3.87
N LEU A 112 10.22 -2.04 3.17
CA LEU A 112 11.28 -1.25 3.80
C LEU A 112 10.71 -0.07 4.61
N GLY A 113 9.65 0.56 4.11
CA GLY A 113 8.93 1.62 4.81
C GLY A 113 8.26 1.15 6.11
N TYR A 114 7.58 0.00 6.08
CA TYR A 114 6.97 -0.61 7.27
C TYR A 114 8.02 -1.04 8.30
N CYS A 115 9.09 -1.74 7.87
CA CYS A 115 10.22 -2.10 8.74
C CYS A 115 10.81 -0.87 9.43
N ARG A 116 11.22 0.13 8.64
CA ARG A 116 11.80 1.39 9.13
C ARG A 116 10.89 2.07 10.16
N TRP A 117 9.60 2.23 9.85
CA TRP A 117 8.64 2.86 10.76
C TRP A 117 8.59 2.13 12.11
N ARG A 118 8.52 0.80 12.07
CA ARG A 118 8.33 -0.06 13.24
C ARG A 118 9.59 -0.22 14.10
N GLU A 119 10.75 -0.27 13.48
CA GLU A 119 12.06 -0.42 14.15
C GLU A 119 12.54 0.90 14.76
N ASN A 120 12.30 2.04 14.10
CA ASN A 120 12.70 3.37 14.56
C ASN A 120 11.60 4.08 15.37
N ALA A 121 10.48 3.40 15.64
CA ALA A 121 9.30 3.92 16.34
C ALA A 121 8.84 5.30 15.84
N LEU A 122 8.81 5.49 14.51
CA LEU A 122 8.48 6.77 13.91
C LEU A 122 7.01 7.15 14.16
N SER A 123 6.74 8.45 14.33
CA SER A 123 5.37 8.94 14.49
C SER A 123 4.51 8.69 13.23
N ILE A 124 3.19 8.66 13.39
CA ILE A 124 2.25 8.61 12.26
C ILE A 124 2.48 9.81 11.33
N GLY A 125 2.64 11.00 11.93
CA GLY A 125 2.81 12.28 11.22
C GLY A 125 1.57 12.69 10.44
N VAL A 126 1.74 13.71 9.59
CA VAL A 126 0.72 14.17 8.65
C VAL A 126 1.41 14.48 7.33
N PHE A 127 0.86 14.00 6.22
CA PHE A 127 1.39 14.26 4.88
C PHE A 127 0.26 14.31 3.84
N GLU A 128 0.43 15.10 2.78
CA GLU A 128 -0.57 15.22 1.71
C GLU A 128 -0.51 14.02 0.75
N PRO A 129 -1.61 13.24 0.61
CA PRO A 129 -1.64 12.10 -0.30
C PRO A 129 -1.65 12.56 -1.76
N PRO A 130 -0.99 11.82 -2.68
CA PRO A 130 -1.12 12.10 -4.10
C PRO A 130 -2.59 11.95 -4.55
N THR A 131 -2.96 12.64 -5.63
CA THR A 131 -4.34 12.65 -6.18
C THR A 131 -4.85 11.24 -6.54
N LYS A 132 -3.92 10.34 -6.84
CA LYS A 132 -4.11 8.89 -6.99
C LYS A 132 -2.74 8.22 -6.84
N PRO A 133 -2.67 6.92 -6.52
CA PRO A 133 -1.43 6.18 -6.57
C PRO A 133 -0.78 6.21 -7.97
N ALA A 134 0.53 6.33 -8.01
CA ALA A 134 1.32 6.25 -9.22
C ALA A 134 1.26 4.83 -9.81
N ARG A 135 1.29 4.76 -11.13
CA ARG A 135 1.23 3.54 -11.94
C ARG A 135 2.18 3.69 -13.13
N PRO A 136 2.68 2.59 -13.71
CA PRO A 136 3.60 2.67 -14.84
C PRO A 136 2.85 3.11 -16.11
N SER A 137 3.58 3.61 -17.11
CA SER A 137 3.01 4.06 -18.40
C SER A 137 2.37 2.93 -19.21
N MET A 138 2.79 1.69 -18.94
CA MET A 138 2.25 0.44 -19.50
C MET A 138 2.12 -0.61 -18.38
N PRO A 139 1.13 -1.51 -18.40
CA PRO A 139 0.12 -1.66 -19.44
C PRO A 139 -0.96 -0.58 -19.39
N LYS A 140 -1.44 -0.12 -20.55
CA LYS A 140 -2.52 0.87 -20.60
C LYS A 140 -3.72 0.45 -19.77
N LEU A 141 -4.28 1.44 -19.11
CA LEU A 141 -5.62 1.48 -18.58
C LEU A 141 -6.56 1.33 -19.86
N VAL A 142 -7.00 0.10 -20.25
CA VAL A 142 -8.11 -0.48 -21.14
C VAL A 142 -9.30 -1.26 -20.44
N SER A 143 -10.60 -0.90 -20.34
CA SER A 143 -11.59 -1.25 -19.22
C SER A 143 -12.07 -2.70 -18.96
N PRO A 144 -12.90 -3.04 -17.93
CA PRO A 144 -13.14 -4.45 -17.53
C PRO A 144 -13.99 -5.24 -18.53
N LYS A 145 -14.79 -4.54 -19.36
CA LYS A 145 -15.46 -5.14 -20.53
C LYS A 145 -14.50 -5.31 -21.72
N GLU A 146 -13.35 -4.66 -21.65
CA GLU A 146 -12.26 -4.66 -22.63
C GLU A 146 -11.04 -5.46 -22.12
N ILE A 147 -11.11 -6.05 -20.91
CA ILE A 147 -10.14 -7.05 -20.43
C ILE A 147 -10.37 -8.32 -21.26
N PRO A 148 -9.41 -8.74 -22.09
CA PRO A 148 -9.53 -9.95 -22.87
C PRO A 148 -9.32 -11.17 -21.97
N SER A 149 -10.05 -12.24 -22.25
CA SER A 149 -9.83 -13.53 -21.60
C SER A 149 -8.44 -14.10 -21.92
N HIS A 150 -7.93 -14.99 -21.06
CA HIS A 150 -6.71 -15.76 -21.30
C HIS A 150 -6.62 -16.34 -22.72
N LYS A 151 -7.74 -16.86 -23.26
CA LYS A 151 -7.82 -17.41 -24.63
C LYS A 151 -7.52 -16.37 -25.72
N GLN A 152 -8.01 -15.13 -25.56
CA GLN A 152 -7.77 -14.04 -26.51
C GLN A 152 -6.32 -13.51 -26.44
N LEU A 153 -5.65 -13.69 -25.29
CA LEU A 153 -4.23 -13.38 -25.12
C LEU A 153 -3.29 -14.54 -25.47
N GLY A 154 -3.81 -15.73 -25.78
CA GLY A 154 -3.02 -16.96 -25.94
C GLY A 154 -2.35 -17.46 -24.65
N LEU A 155 -2.76 -16.96 -23.48
CA LEU A 155 -2.11 -17.24 -22.20
C LEU A 155 -2.65 -18.52 -21.53
N PRO A 156 -1.79 -19.29 -20.85
CA PRO A 156 -2.20 -20.30 -19.89
C PRO A 156 -3.11 -19.71 -18.80
N LEU A 157 -4.17 -20.44 -18.43
CA LEU A 157 -5.17 -19.97 -17.48
C LEU A 157 -4.57 -19.66 -16.10
N ASN A 158 -3.61 -20.46 -15.63
CA ASN A 158 -2.89 -20.25 -14.38
C ASN A 158 -2.05 -18.95 -14.39
N ALA A 159 -1.35 -18.66 -15.49
CA ALA A 159 -0.58 -17.42 -15.63
C ALA A 159 -1.51 -16.19 -15.65
N TYR A 160 -2.64 -16.26 -16.36
CA TYR A 160 -3.65 -15.21 -16.37
C TYR A 160 -4.30 -14.99 -14.99
N MET A 161 -4.64 -16.06 -14.27
CA MET A 161 -5.17 -15.98 -12.91
C MET A 161 -4.17 -15.37 -11.93
N LEU A 162 -2.90 -15.80 -11.99
CA LEU A 162 -1.83 -15.29 -11.13
C LEU A 162 -1.49 -13.82 -11.40
N HIS A 163 -1.53 -13.39 -12.67
CA HIS A 163 -1.39 -11.99 -13.04
C HIS A 163 -2.54 -11.13 -12.49
N ASN A 164 -3.78 -11.63 -12.53
CA ASN A 164 -4.91 -10.93 -11.93
C ASN A 164 -4.80 -10.86 -10.40
N LEU A 165 -4.30 -11.91 -9.75
CA LEU A 165 -4.02 -11.89 -8.31
C LEU A 165 -2.97 -10.83 -7.96
N ALA A 166 -1.86 -10.77 -8.70
CA ALA A 166 -0.85 -9.71 -8.54
C ALA A 166 -1.43 -8.29 -8.71
N HIS A 167 -2.43 -8.07 -9.57
CA HIS A 167 -3.14 -6.77 -9.63
C HIS A 167 -4.03 -6.52 -8.41
N VAL A 168 -4.61 -7.55 -7.79
CA VAL A 168 -5.34 -7.41 -6.51
C VAL A 168 -4.37 -6.99 -5.41
N GLU A 169 -3.25 -7.69 -5.24
CA GLU A 169 -2.29 -7.36 -4.16
C GLU A 169 -1.70 -5.96 -4.36
N LEU A 170 -1.32 -5.59 -5.59
CA LEU A 170 -0.83 -4.24 -5.91
C LEU A 170 -1.87 -3.15 -5.64
N ASN A 171 -3.16 -3.44 -5.84
CA ASN A 171 -4.24 -2.51 -5.47
C ASN A 171 -4.45 -2.46 -3.95
N ALA A 172 -4.24 -3.56 -3.23
CA ALA A 172 -4.37 -3.61 -1.77
C ALA A 172 -3.24 -2.82 -1.07
N ILE A 173 -1.98 -2.94 -1.53
CA ILE A 173 -0.85 -2.08 -1.13
C ILE A 173 -1.23 -0.60 -1.31
N ASP A 174 -1.75 -0.24 -2.49
CA ASP A 174 -2.14 1.13 -2.81
C ASP A 174 -3.29 1.64 -1.92
N LEU A 175 -4.32 0.83 -1.66
CA LEU A 175 -5.45 1.21 -0.80
C LEU A 175 -5.04 1.34 0.67
N ALA A 176 -4.15 0.47 1.15
CA ALA A 176 -3.67 0.48 2.52
C ALA A 176 -2.81 1.72 2.80
N TRP A 177 -1.84 2.03 1.94
CA TRP A 177 -1.07 3.27 2.06
C TRP A 177 -1.91 4.52 1.81
N ASP A 178 -2.85 4.52 0.85
CA ASP A 178 -3.73 5.67 0.64
C ASP A 178 -4.56 5.96 1.89
N THR A 179 -5.03 4.93 2.59
CA THR A 179 -5.72 5.05 3.88
C THR A 179 -4.80 5.65 4.95
N VAL A 180 -3.57 5.14 5.09
CA VAL A 180 -2.59 5.67 6.05
C VAL A 180 -2.32 7.17 5.84
N VAL A 181 -2.05 7.59 4.60
CA VAL A 181 -1.69 9.00 4.32
C VAL A 181 -2.93 9.90 4.36
N ARG A 182 -4.01 9.51 3.69
CA ARG A 182 -5.21 10.36 3.51
C ARG A 182 -5.98 10.61 4.80
N PHE A 183 -5.90 9.69 5.76
CA PHE A 183 -6.49 9.89 7.09
C PHE A 183 -5.49 10.35 8.16
N SER A 184 -4.21 10.56 7.81
CA SER A 184 -3.19 11.04 8.75
C SER A 184 -3.55 12.35 9.49
N PRO A 185 -4.26 13.34 8.92
CA PRO A 185 -4.71 14.53 9.66
C PRO A 185 -5.69 14.24 10.82
N TYR A 186 -6.19 13.01 10.94
CA TYR A 186 -7.16 12.57 11.95
C TYR A 186 -6.53 11.57 12.95
N HIS A 187 -5.19 11.49 13.06
CA HIS A 187 -4.54 10.47 13.91
C HIS A 187 -4.97 10.54 15.39
N GLU A 188 -5.13 11.74 15.96
CA GLU A 188 -5.67 11.97 17.32
C GLU A 188 -7.10 11.44 17.53
N LEU A 189 -7.88 11.31 16.45
CA LEU A 189 -9.28 10.83 16.49
C LEU A 189 -9.39 9.32 16.24
N LEU A 190 -8.51 8.76 15.40
CA LEU A 190 -8.55 7.36 14.95
C LEU A 190 -7.61 6.44 15.76
N GLY A 191 -6.60 7.02 16.42
CA GLY A 191 -5.57 6.33 17.19
C GLY A 191 -4.53 5.61 16.33
N ASP A 192 -3.28 5.57 16.79
CA ASP A 192 -2.14 4.99 16.07
C ASP A 192 -2.38 3.56 15.57
N GLY A 193 -3.15 2.76 16.32
CA GLY A 193 -3.52 1.39 15.97
C GLY A 193 -4.26 1.26 14.63
N PHE A 194 -5.03 2.27 14.21
CA PHE A 194 -5.67 2.30 12.89
C PHE A 194 -4.62 2.34 11.78
N PHE A 195 -3.61 3.20 11.91
CA PHE A 195 -2.54 3.39 10.92
C PHE A 195 -1.55 2.23 10.94
N ALA A 196 -1.24 1.71 12.13
CA ALA A 196 -0.41 0.52 12.31
C ALA A 196 -1.01 -0.71 11.61
N ASP A 197 -2.32 -0.95 11.76
CA ASP A 197 -3.00 -2.06 11.08
C ASP A 197 -2.93 -1.90 9.56
N PHE A 198 -3.25 -0.72 9.00
CA PHE A 198 -3.18 -0.51 7.54
C PHE A 198 -1.74 -0.57 7.00
N ALA A 199 -0.74 -0.06 7.73
CA ALA A 199 0.66 -0.20 7.34
C ALA A 199 1.13 -1.67 7.35
N HIS A 200 0.65 -2.48 8.30
CA HIS A 200 0.96 -3.91 8.35
C HIS A 200 0.28 -4.70 7.23
N VAL A 201 -0.98 -4.37 6.89
CA VAL A 201 -1.64 -4.90 5.68
C VAL A 201 -0.81 -4.54 4.45
N ALA A 202 -0.34 -3.31 4.31
CA ALA A 202 0.48 -2.91 3.16
C ALA A 202 1.81 -3.69 3.06
N ASP A 203 2.37 -4.15 4.18
CA ASP A 203 3.51 -5.06 4.18
C ASP A 203 3.13 -6.50 3.77
N ASP A 204 2.05 -7.04 4.32
CA ASP A 204 1.52 -8.37 3.98
C ASP A 204 1.22 -8.49 2.48
N GLU A 205 0.46 -7.55 1.91
CA GLU A 205 0.10 -7.59 0.50
C GLU A 205 1.31 -7.30 -0.42
N SER A 206 2.33 -6.58 0.06
CA SER A 206 3.59 -6.41 -0.67
C SER A 206 4.37 -7.71 -0.81
N ARG A 207 4.29 -8.60 0.18
CA ARG A 207 4.87 -9.95 0.16
C ARG A 207 4.07 -10.88 -0.75
N HIS A 208 2.74 -10.84 -0.71
CA HIS A 208 1.87 -11.60 -1.60
C HIS A 208 2.09 -11.20 -3.07
N PHE A 209 2.23 -9.89 -3.35
CA PHE A 209 2.62 -9.37 -4.66
C PHE A 209 3.97 -9.91 -5.14
N ALA A 210 4.99 -9.92 -4.26
CA ALA A 210 6.33 -10.40 -4.58
C ALA A 210 6.32 -11.90 -4.97
N TRP A 211 5.65 -12.75 -4.18
CA TRP A 211 5.49 -14.17 -4.50
C TRP A 211 4.75 -14.40 -5.83
N CYS A 212 3.68 -13.65 -6.10
CA CYS A 212 2.95 -13.74 -7.38
C CYS A 212 3.85 -13.33 -8.56
N SER A 213 4.63 -12.27 -8.40
CA SER A 213 5.55 -11.75 -9.42
C SER A 213 6.71 -12.71 -9.70
N GLN A 214 7.32 -13.28 -8.66
CA GLN A 214 8.31 -14.36 -8.78
C GLN A 214 7.72 -15.53 -9.56
N ARG A 215 6.53 -16.01 -9.18
CA ARG A 215 5.93 -17.19 -9.79
C ARG A 215 5.45 -16.96 -11.23
N LEU A 216 5.15 -15.71 -11.63
CA LEU A 216 4.97 -15.34 -13.03
C LEU A 216 6.29 -15.42 -13.81
N ALA A 217 7.38 -14.91 -13.26
CA ALA A 217 8.70 -14.96 -13.88
C ALA A 217 9.21 -16.40 -14.09
N GLU A 218 8.99 -17.29 -13.12
CA GLU A 218 9.27 -18.73 -13.22
C GLU A 218 8.46 -19.43 -14.32
N LEU A 219 7.25 -18.92 -14.62
CA LEU A 219 6.40 -19.41 -15.71
C LEU A 219 6.72 -18.75 -17.07
N GLY A 220 7.69 -17.83 -17.12
CA GLY A 220 8.13 -17.14 -18.34
C GLY A 220 7.40 -15.82 -18.65
N PHE A 221 6.64 -15.27 -17.70
CA PHE A 221 5.85 -14.04 -17.86
C PHE A 221 6.41 -12.87 -17.05
N ARG A 222 6.17 -11.63 -17.51
CA ARG A 222 6.55 -10.37 -16.87
C ARG A 222 5.47 -9.33 -17.12
#